data_AF-A0A358L9X0-F1
#
_entry.id   AF-A0A358L9X0-F1
#
_cell.length_a   1.000
_cell.length_b   1.000
_cell.length_c   1.000
_cell.angle_alpha   90.00
_cell.angle_beta   90.00
_cell.angle_gamma   90.00
#
_symmetry.space_group_name_H-M   'P 1'
#
loop_
_entity.id
_entity.type
_entity.pdbx_description
1 polymer ?
#
loop_
_entity_poly.entity_id
_entity_poly.type
_entity_poly.pdbx_seq_one_letter_code
_entity_poly.pdbx_strand_id
1 'polypeptide(L)'
;MKAGIIGAMEQEVTLLRDKIENRQTLSLAGCEIYTGTLNGVEVALLKSGIGKVSAAMGTTLLLELCKPDFVINTGSAGGLASTLKVGDIVVSDEVRYHDADVTAFGYEPGQMAGCPAAFAADDKLIVAAESCIAKLGLNAVRGLVVSGDAFINGAEPLARIRATF
;
A
#
# COMPACT_ATOMS: atom_id res chain seq x y z
N MET A 1 21.04 1.62 -3.51
CA MET A 1 19.73 1.54 -2.85
C MET A 1 18.67 1.53 -3.93
N LYS A 2 17.73 0.58 -3.88
CA LYS A 2 16.67 0.38 -4.86
C LYS A 2 15.31 0.45 -4.18
N ALA A 3 14.42 1.30 -4.69
CA ALA A 3 13.06 1.41 -4.19
C ALA A 3 12.11 0.47 -4.95
N GLY A 4 11.36 -0.35 -4.22
CA GLY A 4 10.17 -1.03 -4.74
C GLY A 4 8.98 -0.11 -4.59
N ILE A 5 8.22 0.14 -5.65
CA ILE A 5 7.01 0.97 -5.61
C ILE A 5 5.85 0.12 -6.14
N ILE A 6 4.75 0.07 -5.41
CA ILE A 6 3.57 -0.72 -5.76
C ILE A 6 2.39 0.23 -5.96
N GLY A 7 1.71 0.09 -7.10
CA GLY A 7 0.38 0.66 -7.34
C GLY A 7 -0.57 -0.42 -7.85
N ALA A 8 -1.84 -0.35 -7.47
CA ALA A 8 -2.82 -1.37 -7.81
C ALA A 8 -3.35 -1.20 -9.24
N MET A 9 -3.62 0.05 -9.64
CA MET A 9 -4.29 0.38 -10.90
C MET A 9 -3.39 1.13 -11.88
N GLU A 10 -3.78 1.11 -13.17
CA GLU A 10 -3.05 1.77 -14.25
C GLU A 10 -2.81 3.27 -13.98
N GLN A 11 -3.83 3.94 -13.45
CA GLN A 11 -3.80 5.37 -13.12
C GLN A 11 -2.79 5.70 -12.02
N GLU A 12 -2.50 4.76 -11.12
CA GLU A 12 -1.58 4.95 -10.00
C GLU A 12 -0.12 4.78 -10.43
N VAL A 13 0.14 3.99 -11.48
CA VAL A 13 1.50 3.68 -11.95
C VAL A 13 1.93 4.50 -13.17
N THR A 14 0.99 4.96 -14.01
CA THR A 14 1.30 5.58 -15.32
C THR A 14 2.29 6.74 -15.20
N LEU A 15 2.03 7.70 -14.29
CA LEU A 15 2.87 8.89 -14.15
C LEU A 15 4.29 8.58 -13.67
N LEU A 16 4.45 7.55 -12.84
CA LEU A 16 5.77 7.10 -12.39
C LEU A 16 6.47 6.34 -13.51
N ARG A 17 5.78 5.39 -14.13
CA ARG A 17 6.27 4.56 -15.22
C ARG A 17 6.83 5.40 -16.37
N ASP A 18 6.17 6.49 -16.71
CA ASP A 18 6.55 7.34 -17.84
C ASP A 18 7.77 8.23 -17.53
N LYS A 19 8.12 8.38 -16.25
CA LYS A 19 9.33 9.08 -15.80
C LYS A 19 10.54 8.18 -15.63
N ILE A 20 10.37 6.85 -15.68
CA ILE A 20 11.48 5.90 -15.51
C ILE A 20 12.43 6.00 -16.71
N GLU A 21 13.67 6.36 -16.42
CA GLU A 21 14.78 6.34 -17.38
C GLU A 21 15.34 4.92 -17.50
N ASN A 22 15.86 4.57 -18.68
CA ASN A 22 16.39 3.24 -19.00
C ASN A 22 15.38 2.11 -18.68
N ARG A 23 14.10 2.39 -18.92
CA ARG A 23 13.00 1.52 -18.51
C ARG A 23 13.06 0.16 -19.18
N GLN A 24 13.00 -0.90 -18.37
CA GLN A 24 12.72 -2.27 -18.82
C GLN A 24 11.38 -2.74 -18.24
N THR A 25 10.72 -3.66 -18.91
CA THR A 25 9.44 -4.24 -18.47
C THR A 25 9.60 -5.74 -18.28
N LEU A 26 9.24 -6.22 -17.10
CA LEU A 26 9.11 -7.64 -16.78
C LEU A 26 7.61 -7.96 -16.67
N SER A 27 7.14 -8.90 -17.48
CA SER A 27 5.75 -9.35 -17.46
C SER A 27 5.70 -10.83 -17.09
N LEU A 28 5.09 -11.15 -15.94
CA LEU A 28 5.00 -12.52 -15.44
C LEU A 28 3.73 -12.69 -14.60
N ALA A 29 3.03 -13.82 -14.77
CA ALA A 29 1.82 -14.18 -14.01
C ALA A 29 0.73 -13.08 -13.97
N GLY A 30 0.57 -12.33 -15.07
CA GLY A 30 -0.40 -11.23 -15.16
C GLY A 30 0.01 -9.93 -14.45
N CYS A 31 1.22 -9.88 -13.88
CA CYS A 31 1.81 -8.68 -13.28
C CYS A 31 2.80 -8.01 -14.24
N GLU A 32 2.93 -6.69 -14.13
CA GLU A 32 3.95 -5.91 -14.84
C GLU A 32 4.86 -5.20 -13.82
N ILE A 33 6.17 -5.39 -13.94
CA ILE A 33 7.18 -4.68 -13.17
C ILE A 33 8.04 -3.86 -14.12
N TYR A 34 8.11 -2.56 -13.89
CA TYR A 34 8.93 -1.62 -14.65
C TYR A 34 10.18 -1.28 -13.85
N THR A 35 11.35 -1.59 -14.38
CA THR A 35 12.64 -1.30 -13.73
C THR A 35 13.37 -0.19 -14.46
N GLY A 36 14.25 0.53 -13.76
CA GLY A 36 15.08 1.58 -14.33
C GLY A 36 15.49 2.58 -13.25
N THR A 37 15.65 3.84 -13.63
CA THR A 37 16.02 4.92 -12.69
C THR A 37 15.00 6.04 -12.68
N LEU A 38 14.66 6.55 -11.49
CA LEU A 38 13.93 7.80 -11.30
C LEU A 38 14.84 8.81 -10.62
N ASN A 39 15.16 9.91 -11.31
CA ASN A 39 16.09 10.94 -10.82
C ASN A 39 17.42 10.34 -10.30
N GLY A 40 17.98 9.37 -11.03
CA GLY A 40 19.22 8.67 -10.67
C GLY A 40 19.09 7.60 -9.56
N VAL A 41 17.90 7.37 -9.00
CA VAL A 41 17.65 6.30 -8.02
C VAL A 41 17.10 5.06 -8.72
N GLU A 42 17.67 3.88 -8.44
CA GLU A 42 17.12 2.62 -8.96
C GLU A 42 15.73 2.36 -8.41
N VAL A 43 14.79 2.02 -9.31
CA VAL A 43 13.42 1.69 -8.93
C VAL A 43 12.92 0.42 -9.62
N ALA A 44 12.01 -0.26 -8.94
CA ALA A 44 11.18 -1.30 -9.52
C ALA A 44 9.72 -0.99 -9.19
N LEU A 45 8.97 -0.55 -10.20
CA LEU A 45 7.57 -0.15 -10.11
C LEU A 45 6.66 -1.30 -10.54
N LEU A 46 5.88 -1.84 -9.60
CA LEU A 46 4.91 -2.90 -9.82
C LEU A 46 3.51 -2.31 -10.03
N LYS A 47 2.83 -2.78 -11.08
CA LYS A 47 1.37 -2.73 -11.20
C LYS A 47 0.80 -4.06 -10.72
N SER A 48 0.27 -4.10 -9.49
CA SER A 48 -0.09 -5.36 -8.85
C SER A 48 -1.44 -5.94 -9.29
N GLY A 49 -2.36 -5.08 -9.71
CA GLY A 49 -3.79 -5.42 -9.76
C GLY A 49 -4.49 -5.19 -8.42
N ILE A 50 -5.82 -5.35 -8.42
CA ILE A 50 -6.71 -5.04 -7.30
C ILE A 50 -6.95 -6.29 -6.45
N GLY A 51 -6.91 -6.11 -5.13
CA GLY A 51 -7.22 -7.16 -4.16
C GLY A 51 -5.98 -7.85 -3.61
N LYS A 52 -6.17 -8.56 -2.49
CA LYS A 52 -5.09 -9.12 -1.67
C LYS A 52 -4.24 -10.15 -2.43
N VAL A 53 -4.88 -11.04 -3.18
CA VAL A 53 -4.17 -12.08 -3.92
C VAL A 53 -3.26 -11.48 -5.00
N SER A 54 -3.78 -10.53 -5.78
CA SER A 54 -3.02 -9.82 -6.80
C SER A 54 -1.87 -9.01 -6.19
N ALA A 55 -2.12 -8.27 -5.11
CA ALA A 55 -1.09 -7.56 -4.36
C ALA A 55 0.01 -8.50 -3.82
N ALA A 56 -0.37 -9.61 -3.19
CA ALA A 56 0.57 -10.58 -2.64
C ALA A 56 1.43 -11.25 -3.72
N MET A 57 0.80 -11.69 -4.82
CA MET A 57 1.51 -12.29 -5.95
C MET A 57 2.50 -11.31 -6.58
N GLY A 58 2.04 -10.10 -6.91
CA GLY A 58 2.89 -9.08 -7.50
C GLY A 58 4.04 -8.68 -6.58
N THR A 59 3.77 -8.49 -5.28
CA THR A 59 4.81 -8.14 -4.29
C THR A 59 5.85 -9.24 -4.17
N THR A 60 5.42 -10.51 -4.14
CA THR A 60 6.35 -11.66 -4.13
C THR A 60 7.27 -11.62 -5.35
N LEU A 61 6.73 -11.40 -6.55
CA LEU A 61 7.53 -11.29 -7.77
C LEU A 61 8.47 -10.08 -7.75
N LEU A 62 8.02 -8.94 -7.25
CA LEU A 62 8.84 -7.74 -7.11
C LEU A 62 10.04 -8.00 -6.21
N LEU A 63 9.82 -8.62 -5.04
CA LEU A 63 10.87 -8.93 -4.08
C LEU A 63 11.89 -9.92 -4.66
N GLU A 64 11.42 -11.01 -5.26
CA GLU A 64 12.29 -12.07 -5.79
C GLU A 64 13.09 -11.63 -7.02
N LEU A 65 12.44 -10.95 -7.97
CA LEU A 65 13.05 -10.61 -9.25
C LEU A 65 13.88 -9.32 -9.18
N CYS A 66 13.46 -8.34 -8.37
CA CYS A 66 14.08 -7.02 -8.37
C CYS A 66 14.90 -6.74 -7.10
N LYS A 67 14.62 -7.43 -5.99
CA LYS A 67 15.31 -7.31 -4.71
C LYS A 67 15.46 -5.85 -4.25
N PRO A 68 14.36 -5.09 -4.14
CA PRO A 68 14.42 -3.73 -3.62
C PRO A 68 14.82 -3.73 -2.13
N ASP A 69 15.43 -2.64 -1.67
CA ASP A 69 15.83 -2.46 -0.28
C ASP A 69 14.65 -2.07 0.64
N PHE A 70 13.60 -1.49 0.06
CA PHE A 70 12.35 -1.13 0.74
C PHE A 70 11.18 -1.07 -0.25
N VAL A 71 9.96 -1.10 0.28
CA VAL A 71 8.73 -1.04 -0.52
C VAL A 71 7.87 0.16 -0.09
N ILE A 72 7.37 0.90 -1.07
CA ILE A 72 6.33 1.92 -0.90
C ILE A 72 5.09 1.44 -1.66
N ASN A 73 3.99 1.25 -0.93
CA ASN A 73 2.68 1.06 -1.54
C ASN A 73 1.99 2.43 -1.66
N THR A 74 1.59 2.81 -2.87
CA THR A 74 0.92 4.09 -3.16
C THR A 74 -0.41 3.84 -3.86
N GLY A 75 -1.40 4.67 -3.56
CA GLY A 75 -2.71 4.57 -4.18
C GLY A 75 -3.72 5.50 -3.55
N SER A 76 -4.99 5.25 -3.85
CA SER A 76 -6.12 5.96 -3.26
C SER A 76 -6.84 5.10 -2.21
N ALA A 77 -7.49 5.74 -1.22
CA ALA A 77 -8.21 5.06 -0.14
C ALA A 77 -9.47 5.83 0.28
N GLY A 78 -10.42 5.12 0.89
CA GLY A 78 -11.60 5.72 1.52
C GLY A 78 -11.27 6.24 2.92
N GLY A 79 -11.58 7.51 3.18
CA GLY A 79 -11.35 8.13 4.50
C GLY A 79 -12.37 7.66 5.54
N LEU A 80 -11.91 6.94 6.56
CA LEU A 80 -12.76 6.52 7.68
C LEU A 80 -12.78 7.51 8.84
N ALA A 81 -11.74 8.29 9.12
CA ALA A 81 -11.81 9.31 10.18
C ALA A 81 -12.65 10.52 9.72
N SER A 82 -13.57 11.01 10.55
CA SER A 82 -14.43 12.17 10.20
C SER A 82 -13.67 13.48 9.99
N THR A 83 -12.41 13.53 10.43
CA THR A 83 -11.50 14.65 10.28
C THR A 83 -10.79 14.68 8.94
N LEU A 84 -10.79 13.57 8.19
CA LEU A 84 -10.13 13.48 6.88
C LEU A 84 -10.92 14.20 5.80
N LYS A 85 -10.19 14.82 4.87
CA LYS A 85 -10.72 15.47 3.67
C LYS A 85 -10.20 14.77 2.42
N VAL A 86 -10.94 14.90 1.31
CA VAL A 86 -10.45 14.47 0.00
C VAL A 86 -9.16 15.23 -0.32
N GLY A 87 -8.10 14.49 -0.63
CA GLY A 87 -6.77 15.04 -0.89
C GLY A 87 -5.79 14.98 0.29
N ASP A 88 -6.26 14.65 1.50
CA ASP A 88 -5.35 14.30 2.60
C ASP A 88 -4.57 13.02 2.26
N ILE A 89 -3.29 12.98 2.64
CA ILE A 89 -2.43 11.82 2.43
C ILE A 89 -2.27 11.07 3.75
N VAL A 90 -2.79 9.84 3.80
CA VAL A 90 -2.61 8.96 4.95
C VAL A 90 -1.27 8.22 4.84
N VAL A 91 -0.47 8.27 5.91
CA VAL A 91 0.76 7.48 6.05
C VAL A 91 0.47 6.40 7.09
N SER A 92 0.52 5.12 6.69
CA SER A 92 0.24 4.02 7.61
C SER A 92 1.35 3.91 8.67
N ASP A 93 0.99 3.93 9.95
CA ASP A 93 1.86 3.44 11.03
C ASP A 93 1.75 1.92 11.17
N GLU A 94 0.56 1.38 11.01
CA GLU A 94 0.29 -0.04 10.89
C GLU A 94 -0.83 -0.33 9.88
N VAL A 95 -0.88 -1.59 9.43
CA VAL A 95 -1.97 -2.11 8.61
C VAL A 95 -2.60 -3.35 9.21
N ARG A 96 -3.92 -3.49 9.06
CA ARG A 96 -4.72 -4.66 9.51
C ARG A 96 -5.68 -5.13 8.43
N TYR A 97 -6.23 -6.33 8.57
CA TYR A 97 -7.35 -6.77 7.73
C TYR A 97 -8.68 -6.43 8.40
N HIS A 98 -9.64 -5.84 7.68
CA HIS A 98 -10.97 -5.59 8.25
C HIS A 98 -11.97 -6.74 8.03
N ASP A 99 -11.59 -7.74 7.26
CA ASP A 99 -12.41 -8.86 6.76
C ASP A 99 -11.84 -10.24 7.12
N ALA A 100 -10.74 -10.29 7.89
CA ALA A 100 -10.22 -11.54 8.45
C ALA A 100 -10.87 -11.83 9.80
N ASP A 101 -11.47 -13.01 9.95
CA ASP A 101 -12.08 -13.45 11.20
C ASP A 101 -11.74 -14.92 11.49
N VAL A 102 -10.84 -15.11 12.44
CA VAL A 102 -10.56 -16.40 13.08
C VAL A 102 -10.70 -16.28 14.60
N THR A 103 -11.58 -15.37 15.06
CA THR A 103 -11.84 -15.10 16.49
C THR A 103 -12.41 -16.30 17.24
N ALA A 104 -13.06 -17.23 16.53
CA ALA A 104 -13.50 -18.53 17.07
C ALA A 104 -12.34 -19.35 17.69
N PHE A 105 -11.10 -19.06 17.30
CA PHE A 105 -9.89 -19.68 17.83
C PHE A 105 -9.09 -18.78 18.79
N GLY A 106 -9.68 -17.65 19.24
CA GLY A 106 -9.09 -16.74 20.24
C GLY A 106 -8.17 -15.65 19.69
N TYR A 107 -8.13 -15.45 18.36
CA TYR A 107 -7.39 -14.36 17.73
C TYR A 107 -8.15 -13.02 17.82
N GLU A 108 -7.43 -11.89 17.64
CA GLU A 108 -8.05 -10.57 17.54
C GLU A 108 -8.87 -10.42 16.24
N PRO A 109 -9.93 -9.60 16.22
CA PRO A 109 -10.58 -9.20 14.97
C PRO A 109 -9.57 -8.65 13.96
N GLY A 110 -9.61 -9.15 12.72
CA GLY A 110 -8.67 -8.76 11.67
C GLY A 110 -7.31 -9.48 11.69
N GLN A 111 -7.02 -10.26 12.73
CA GLN A 111 -5.80 -11.05 12.80
C GLN A 111 -5.96 -12.35 12.03
N MET A 112 -5.06 -12.62 11.09
CA MET A 112 -4.97 -13.93 10.43
C MET A 112 -4.15 -14.91 11.27
N ALA A 113 -4.52 -16.19 11.25
CA ALA A 113 -3.79 -17.24 11.97
C ALA A 113 -2.32 -17.29 11.53
N GLY A 114 -1.40 -17.30 12.50
CA GLY A 114 0.04 -17.28 12.24
C GLY A 114 0.63 -15.92 11.85
N CYS A 115 -0.18 -14.85 11.83
CA CYS A 115 0.28 -13.48 11.60
C CYS A 115 0.14 -12.63 12.88
N PRO A 116 0.90 -11.52 12.99
CA PRO A 116 0.57 -10.49 13.97
C PRO A 116 -0.81 -9.89 13.67
N ALA A 117 -1.48 -9.32 14.68
CA ALA A 117 -2.75 -8.63 14.49
C ALA A 117 -2.61 -7.39 13.61
N ALA A 118 -1.45 -6.74 13.65
CA ALA A 118 -1.08 -5.60 12.84
C ALA A 118 0.32 -5.75 12.26
N PHE A 119 0.52 -5.25 11.06
CA PHE A 119 1.83 -5.14 10.43
C PHE A 119 2.31 -3.69 10.54
N ALA A 120 3.30 -3.44 11.39
CA ALA A 120 3.89 -2.12 11.56
C ALA A 120 4.69 -1.70 10.31
N ALA A 121 4.55 -0.44 9.91
CA ALA A 121 5.39 0.18 8.90
C ALA A 121 6.76 0.58 9.49
N ASP A 122 7.76 0.73 8.63
CA ASP A 122 9.11 1.14 9.05
C ASP A 122 9.14 2.62 9.48
N ASP A 123 9.62 2.88 10.70
CA ASP A 123 9.67 4.23 11.28
C ASP A 123 10.42 5.25 10.41
N LYS A 124 11.51 4.82 9.73
CA LYS A 124 12.29 5.72 8.88
C LYS A 124 11.52 6.08 7.62
N LEU A 125 10.78 5.13 7.04
CA LEU A 125 9.92 5.37 5.89
C LEU A 125 8.72 6.26 6.24
N ILE A 126 8.12 6.07 7.42
CA ILE A 126 7.04 6.95 7.93
C ILE A 126 7.55 8.40 8.00
N VAL A 127 8.66 8.63 8.71
CA VAL A 127 9.25 9.97 8.86
C VAL A 127 9.64 10.58 7.51
N ALA A 128 10.20 9.78 6.61
CA ALA A 128 10.56 10.23 5.26
C ALA A 128 9.32 10.64 4.45
N ALA A 129 8.24 9.85 4.50
CA ALA A 129 6.99 10.14 3.82
C ALA A 129 6.35 11.42 4.35
N GLU A 130 6.18 11.56 5.66
CA GLU A 130 5.64 12.77 6.30
C GLU A 130 6.47 14.02 5.93
N SER A 131 7.81 13.92 5.95
CA SER A 131 8.69 15.02 5.55
C SER A 131 8.52 15.42 4.09
N CYS A 132 8.40 14.44 3.18
CA CYS A 132 8.17 14.69 1.76
C CYS A 132 6.81 15.34 1.52
N ILE A 133 5.75 14.86 2.17
CA ILE A 133 4.39 15.42 2.06
C ILE A 133 4.36 16.87 2.57
N ALA A 134 4.99 17.13 3.73
CA ALA A 134 5.07 18.47 4.30
C ALA A 134 5.83 19.46 3.38
N LYS A 135 6.93 19.02 2.75
CA LYS A 135 7.69 19.84 1.78
C LYS A 135 6.88 20.21 0.54
N LEU A 136 5.89 19.39 0.18
CA LEU A 136 4.95 19.65 -0.91
C LEU A 136 3.78 20.56 -0.47
N GLY A 137 3.73 20.99 0.79
CA GLY A 137 2.63 21.79 1.33
C GLY A 137 1.32 21.01 1.45
N LEU A 138 1.40 19.68 1.52
CA LEU A 138 0.24 18.80 1.61
C LEU A 138 0.03 18.33 3.06
N ASN A 139 -1.19 17.91 3.38
CA ASN A 139 -1.54 17.42 4.70
C ASN A 139 -1.24 15.93 4.84
N ALA A 140 -0.34 15.57 5.76
CA ALA A 140 -0.05 14.19 6.13
C ALA A 140 -0.84 13.82 7.38
N VAL A 141 -1.51 12.67 7.36
CA VAL A 141 -2.17 12.10 8.54
C VAL A 141 -1.62 10.71 8.77
N ARG A 142 -0.92 10.51 9.90
CA ARG A 142 -0.47 9.17 10.28
C ARG A 142 -1.58 8.39 10.95
N GLY A 143 -1.74 7.12 10.62
CA GLY A 143 -2.62 6.22 11.35
C GLY A 143 -2.89 4.89 10.65
N LEU A 144 -3.75 4.09 11.30
CA LEU A 144 -4.13 2.76 10.84
C LEU A 144 -4.78 2.79 9.45
N VAL A 145 -4.31 1.90 8.57
CA VAL A 145 -5.00 1.57 7.31
C VAL A 145 -5.49 0.12 7.35
N VAL A 146 -6.78 -0.08 7.14
CA VAL A 146 -7.36 -1.43 7.07
C VAL A 146 -7.64 -1.84 5.63
N SER A 147 -7.36 -3.11 5.32
CA SER A 147 -7.51 -3.68 3.97
C SER A 147 -8.49 -4.86 3.95
N GLY A 148 -9.19 -5.04 2.83
CA GLY A 148 -10.12 -6.16 2.62
C GLY A 148 -10.46 -6.35 1.14
N ASP A 149 -10.96 -7.53 0.77
CA ASP A 149 -11.38 -7.84 -0.62
C ASP A 149 -12.86 -7.47 -0.85
N ALA A 150 -13.25 -6.29 -0.38
CA ALA A 150 -14.55 -5.69 -0.63
C ALA A 150 -14.40 -4.19 -0.87
N PHE A 151 -15.02 -3.67 -1.92
CA PHE A 151 -15.11 -2.22 -2.09
C PHE A 151 -16.10 -1.65 -1.08
N ILE A 152 -15.57 -0.98 -0.05
CA ILE A 152 -16.38 -0.45 1.04
C ILE A 152 -16.98 0.90 0.64
N ASN A 153 -18.31 0.91 0.49
CA ASN A 153 -19.10 2.13 0.33
C ASN A 153 -20.37 2.05 1.20
N GLY A 154 -21.00 3.21 1.42
CA GLY A 154 -22.22 3.29 2.23
C GLY A 154 -21.98 3.36 3.74
N ALA A 155 -22.98 3.84 4.46
CA ALA A 155 -22.86 4.16 5.89
C ALA A 155 -22.67 2.91 6.76
N GLU A 156 -23.36 1.81 6.46
CA GLU A 156 -23.38 0.62 7.31
C GLU A 156 -22.05 -0.15 7.28
N PRO A 157 -21.45 -0.48 6.12
CA PRO A 157 -20.14 -1.14 6.10
C PRO A 157 -19.04 -0.29 6.75
N LEU A 158 -19.06 1.03 6.54
CA LEU A 158 -18.12 1.95 7.18
C LEU A 158 -18.29 1.98 8.71
N ALA A 159 -19.52 2.00 9.21
CA ALA A 159 -19.80 1.97 10.64
C ALA A 159 -19.32 0.66 11.29
N ARG A 160 -19.50 -0.48 10.62
CA ARG A 160 -19.00 -1.78 11.10
C ARG A 160 -17.48 -1.79 11.24
N ILE A 161 -16.75 -1.28 10.24
CA ILE A 161 -15.29 -1.21 10.30
C ILE A 161 -14.85 -0.29 11.44
N ARG A 162 -15.42 0.92 11.56
CA ARG A 162 -15.11 1.87 12.64
C ARG A 162 -15.41 1.36 14.05
N ALA A 163 -16.36 0.45 14.20
CA ALA A 163 -16.69 -0.11 15.51
C ALA A 163 -15.61 -1.09 16.00
N THR A 164 -14.85 -1.67 15.08
CA THR A 164 -13.81 -2.67 15.35
C THR A 164 -12.40 -2.08 15.33
N PHE A 165 -12.15 -1.11 14.45
CA PHE A 165 -10.85 -0.49 14.17
C PHE A 165 -10.94 1.03 14.25
#